data_AF-A0A7C3F869-F1
#
_entry.id   AF-A0A7C3F869-F1
#
_cell.length_a   1.000
_cell.length_b   1.000
_cell.length_c   1.000
_cell.angle_alpha   90.00
_cell.angle_beta   90.00
_cell.angle_gamma   90.00
#
_symmetry.space_group_name_H-M   'P 1'
#
loop_
_entity.id
_entity.type
_entity.pdbx_description
1 polymer ?
#
loop_
_entity_poly.entity_id
_entity_poly.type
_entity_poly.pdbx_seq_one_letter_code
_entity_poly.pdbx_strand_id
1 'polypeptide(L)'
;MSEKSLEDLLAIAERSFVRMEAQELIGQYLEEGDQSPFEKLLENLVLAGTSSLSLLRDILEEIRATKSSLSLEGVDLRQELIEAMADLGIQPPPRISQSDLETIVPIQQFTLEDSLYDVTGALAAEDAQLLEDMCGDTGKRVANIGRKLLLLNDIEQSVMDWFHCLTYEAARSLEFEIGRTSKQRIH
;
A
#
# COMPACT_ATOMS: atom_id res chain seq x y z
N MET A 1 5.01 34.55 22.29
CA MET A 1 5.25 33.56 21.21
C MET A 1 6.23 34.19 20.24
N SER A 2 7.31 33.51 19.87
CA SER A 2 8.23 34.03 18.86
C SER A 2 7.68 33.70 17.47
N GLU A 3 8.06 34.48 16.47
CA GLU A 3 7.71 34.27 15.05
C GLU A 3 8.07 32.85 14.59
N LYS A 4 9.22 32.35 15.03
CA LYS A 4 9.69 30.97 14.82
C LYS A 4 8.73 29.90 15.36
N SER A 5 8.06 30.13 16.50
CA SER A 5 7.11 29.14 17.03
C SER A 5 5.81 29.09 16.22
N LEU A 6 5.47 30.16 15.51
CA LEU A 6 4.30 30.19 14.63
C LEU A 6 4.60 29.48 13.31
N GLU A 7 5.79 29.71 12.74
CA GLU A 7 6.27 29.00 11.54
C GLU A 7 6.33 27.48 11.77
N ASP A 8 6.86 27.04 12.91
CA ASP A 8 6.92 25.62 13.25
C ASP A 8 5.52 24.98 13.34
N LEU A 9 4.55 25.70 13.93
CA LEU A 9 3.16 25.23 14.03
C LEU A 9 2.47 25.17 12.66
N LEU A 10 2.73 26.15 11.80
CA LEU A 10 2.20 26.17 10.43
C LEU A 10 2.75 25.01 9.60
N ALA A 11 4.06 24.73 9.70
CA ALA A 11 4.69 23.60 9.02
C ALA A 11 4.12 22.25 9.50
N ILE A 12 3.84 22.10 10.80
CA ILE A 12 3.19 20.90 11.35
C ILE A 12 1.76 20.77 10.82
N ALA A 13 1.00 21.87 10.78
CA ALA A 13 -0.37 21.89 10.29
C ALA A 13 -0.44 21.52 8.80
N GLU A 14 0.42 22.11 7.98
CA GLU A 14 0.55 21.81 6.55
C GLU A 14 0.89 20.34 6.32
N ARG A 15 1.89 19.82 7.03
CA ARG A 15 2.28 18.41 6.95
C ARG A 15 1.15 17.47 7.34
N SER A 16 0.39 17.81 8.39
CA SER A 16 -0.76 17.02 8.84
C SER A 16 -1.90 17.06 7.80
N PHE A 17 -2.15 18.23 7.21
CA PHE A 17 -3.16 18.41 6.18
C PHE A 17 -2.84 17.58 4.93
N VAL A 18 -1.61 17.68 4.42
CA VAL A 18 -1.18 16.94 3.22
C VAL A 18 -1.22 15.43 3.46
N ARG A 19 -0.83 14.97 4.65
CA ARG A 19 -0.92 13.54 5.00
C ARG A 19 -2.38 13.06 5.00
N MET A 20 -3.28 13.83 5.59
CA MET A 20 -4.71 13.52 5.61
C MET A 20 -5.30 13.49 4.20
N GLU A 21 -4.97 14.49 3.38
CA GLU A 21 -5.39 14.56 1.97
C GLU A 21 -4.84 13.36 1.18
N ALA A 22 -3.56 13.03 1.33
CA ALA A 22 -2.97 11.86 0.69
C ALA A 22 -3.66 10.56 1.10
N GLN A 23 -3.97 10.39 2.39
CA GLN A 23 -4.69 9.23 2.89
C GLN A 23 -6.09 9.11 2.27
N GLU A 24 -6.82 10.22 2.16
CA GLU A 24 -8.13 10.26 1.52
C GLU A 24 -8.05 9.89 0.04
N LEU A 25 -7.09 10.47 -0.69
CA LEU A 25 -6.91 10.21 -2.12
C LEU A 25 -6.44 8.79 -2.40
N ILE A 26 -5.56 8.23 -1.56
CA ILE A 26 -5.19 6.81 -1.63
C ILE A 26 -6.44 5.96 -1.42
N GLY A 27 -7.27 6.26 -0.41
CA GLY A 27 -8.52 5.55 -0.18
C GLY A 27 -9.46 5.57 -1.38
N GLN A 28 -9.69 6.75 -1.96
CA GLN A 28 -10.52 6.92 -3.16
C GLN A 28 -9.95 6.12 -4.34
N TYR A 29 -8.63 6.17 -4.56
CA TYR A 29 -7.99 5.41 -5.63
C TYR A 29 -8.15 3.90 -5.46
N LEU A 30 -8.08 3.37 -4.24
CA LEU A 30 -8.28 1.94 -3.98
C LEU A 30 -9.73 1.48 -4.21
N GLU A 31 -10.70 2.36 -3.98
CA GLU A 31 -12.11 2.05 -4.18
C GLU A 31 -12.54 2.23 -5.65
N GLU A 32 -12.19 3.36 -6.26
CA GLU A 32 -12.69 3.79 -7.57
C GLU A 32 -11.73 3.45 -8.72
N GLY A 33 -10.45 3.26 -8.44
CA GLY A 33 -9.40 3.02 -9.44
C GLY A 33 -8.99 4.25 -10.23
N ASP A 34 -9.52 5.45 -9.91
CA ASP A 34 -9.10 6.70 -10.54
C ASP A 34 -7.89 7.30 -9.81
N GLN A 35 -6.75 7.35 -10.50
CA GLN A 35 -5.50 7.88 -9.95
C GLN A 35 -5.39 9.41 -10.12
N SER A 36 -6.23 10.03 -10.95
CA SER A 36 -6.08 11.43 -11.38
C SER A 36 -6.01 12.43 -10.21
N PRO A 37 -6.83 12.30 -9.15
CA PRO A 37 -6.74 13.20 -7.99
C PRO A 37 -5.38 13.10 -7.27
N PHE A 38 -4.86 11.88 -7.12
CA PHE A 38 -3.57 11.63 -6.49
C PHE A 38 -2.41 12.15 -7.35
N GLU A 39 -2.46 11.95 -8.67
CA GLU A 39 -1.46 12.50 -9.58
C GLU A 39 -1.38 14.03 -9.51
N LYS A 40 -2.53 14.70 -9.37
CA LYS A 40 -2.58 16.16 -9.21
C LYS A 40 -1.94 16.63 -7.91
N LEU A 41 -2.16 15.92 -6.80
CA LEU A 41 -1.46 16.20 -5.54
C LEU A 41 0.05 16.05 -5.73
N LEU A 42 0.48 14.95 -6.35
CA LEU A 42 1.89 14.66 -6.61
C LEU A 42 2.53 15.72 -7.52
N GLU A 43 1.85 16.14 -8.59
CA GLU A 43 2.29 17.22 -9.47
C GLU A 43 2.50 18.53 -8.70
N ASN A 44 1.56 18.92 -7.85
CA ASN A 44 1.69 20.13 -7.02
C ASN A 44 2.91 20.07 -6.11
N LEU A 45 3.17 18.91 -5.48
CA LEU A 45 4.34 18.71 -4.62
C LEU A 45 5.64 18.75 -5.42
N VAL A 46 5.66 18.18 -6.63
CA VAL A 46 6.80 18.23 -7.53
C VAL A 46 7.09 19.66 -7.98
N LEU A 47 6.06 20.43 -8.33
CA LEU A 47 6.19 21.84 -8.71
C LEU A 47 6.68 22.72 -7.55
N ALA A 48 6.38 22.35 -6.30
CA ALA A 48 6.95 22.99 -5.11
C ALA A 48 8.45 22.67 -4.90
N GLY A 49 8.99 21.72 -5.66
CA GLY A 49 10.41 21.39 -5.71
C GLY A 49 10.92 20.75 -4.42
N THR A 50 12.20 20.98 -4.11
CA THR A 50 12.89 20.32 -2.98
C THR A 50 12.29 20.59 -1.60
N SER A 51 11.47 21.64 -1.47
CA SER A 51 10.75 21.97 -0.24
C SER A 51 9.70 20.92 0.15
N SER A 52 9.19 20.14 -0.82
CA SER A 52 8.16 19.11 -0.61
C SER A 52 8.72 17.72 -0.27
N LEU A 53 10.05 17.54 -0.22
CA LEU A 53 10.68 16.24 0.00
C LEU A 53 10.21 15.55 1.29
N SER A 54 9.97 16.32 2.36
CA SER A 54 9.41 15.78 3.62
C SER A 54 8.00 15.24 3.42
N LEU A 55 7.16 15.95 2.67
CA LEU A 55 5.78 15.55 2.38
C LEU A 55 5.74 14.31 1.49
N LEU A 56 6.59 14.23 0.46
CA LEU A 56 6.71 13.03 -0.38
C LEU A 56 7.14 11.81 0.43
N ARG A 57 8.05 11.99 1.40
CA ARG A 57 8.43 10.90 2.31
C ARG A 57 7.25 10.44 3.16
N ASP A 58 6.44 11.36 3.68
CA ASP A 58 5.27 11.02 4.48
C ASP A 58 4.21 10.27 3.65
N ILE A 59 4.03 10.65 2.40
CA ILE A 59 3.14 9.94 1.47
C ILE A 59 3.66 8.51 1.23
N LEU A 60 4.96 8.33 1.04
CA LEU A 60 5.56 6.99 0.94
C LEU A 60 5.35 6.15 2.20
N GLU A 61 5.48 6.76 3.38
CA GLU A 61 5.20 6.10 4.66
C GLU A 61 3.73 5.67 4.76
N GLU A 62 2.79 6.52 4.31
CA GLU A 62 1.36 6.21 4.30
C GLU A 62 1.01 5.08 3.31
N ILE A 63 1.60 5.09 2.11
CA ILE A 63 1.42 4.02 1.12
C ILE A 63 1.93 2.69 1.69
N ARG A 64 3.12 2.68 2.30
CA ARG A 64 3.71 1.48 2.91
C ARG A 64 2.89 0.97 4.09
N ALA A 65 2.41 1.87 4.95
CA ALA A 65 1.52 1.52 6.06
C ALA A 65 0.23 0.86 5.54
N THR A 66 -0.37 1.42 4.49
CA THR A 66 -1.56 0.85 3.85
C THR A 66 -1.28 -0.52 3.24
N LYS A 67 -0.15 -0.69 2.53
CA LYS A 67 0.28 -2.00 2.01
C LYS A 67 0.43 -3.03 3.13
N SER A 68 1.12 -2.66 4.22
CA SER A 68 1.28 -3.55 5.38
C SER A 68 -0.06 -3.93 6.01
N SER A 69 -1.00 -2.99 6.12
CA SER A 69 -2.35 -3.27 6.64
C SER A 69 -3.11 -4.26 5.76
N LEU A 70 -3.08 -4.08 4.44
CA LEU A 70 -3.73 -4.99 3.49
C LEU A 70 -3.08 -6.38 3.46
N SER A 71 -1.75 -6.44 3.59
CA SER A 71 -1.04 -7.72 3.72
C SER A 71 -1.43 -8.46 5.00
N LEU A 72 -1.60 -7.74 6.12
CA LEU A 72 -2.08 -8.33 7.37
C LEU A 72 -3.52 -8.83 7.22
N GLU A 73 -4.41 -8.04 6.62
CA GLU A 73 -5.79 -8.46 6.33
C GLU A 73 -5.82 -9.75 5.49
N GLY A 74 -4.93 -9.88 4.50
CA GLY A 74 -4.81 -11.10 3.69
C GLY A 74 -4.34 -12.32 4.49
N VAL A 75 -3.47 -12.12 5.48
CA VAL A 75 -3.03 -13.18 6.40
C VAL A 75 -4.16 -13.60 7.34
N ASP A 76 -4.89 -12.64 7.90
CA ASP A 76 -6.02 -12.88 8.79
C ASP A 76 -7.13 -13.65 8.06
N LEU A 77 -7.46 -13.24 6.83
CA LEU A 77 -8.41 -13.92 5.96
C LEU A 77 -8.07 -15.39 5.70
N ARG A 78 -6.79 -15.66 5.46
CA ARG A 78 -6.31 -17.03 5.26
C ARG A 78 -6.46 -17.85 6.53
N GLN A 79 -6.19 -17.26 7.69
CA GLN A 79 -6.33 -17.92 8.98
C GLN A 79 -7.80 -18.22 9.29
N GLU A 80 -8.71 -17.26 9.04
CA GLU A 80 -10.16 -17.46 9.14
C GLU A 80 -10.64 -18.64 8.29
N LEU A 81 -10.14 -18.75 7.05
CA LEU A 81 -10.49 -19.86 6.16
C LEU A 81 -9.96 -21.20 6.68
N ILE A 82 -8.71 -21.26 7.17
CA ILE A 82 -8.12 -22.48 7.73
C ILE A 82 -8.93 -22.97 8.94
N GLU A 83 -9.31 -22.06 9.84
CA GLU A 83 -10.11 -22.37 11.03
C GLU A 83 -11.48 -22.90 10.64
N ALA A 84 -12.15 -22.25 9.69
CA ALA A 84 -13.43 -22.73 9.21
C ALA A 84 -13.37 -24.10 8.52
N MET A 85 -12.32 -24.37 7.74
CA MET A 85 -12.12 -25.70 7.15
C MET A 85 -11.91 -26.75 8.24
N ALA A 86 -11.14 -26.42 9.30
CA ALA A 86 -10.91 -27.33 10.42
C ALA A 86 -12.21 -27.63 11.19
N ASP A 87 -13.10 -26.65 11.36
CA ASP A 87 -14.42 -26.83 11.98
C ASP A 87 -15.31 -27.80 11.19
N LEU A 88 -15.15 -27.84 9.86
CA LEU A 88 -15.80 -28.80 8.97
C LEU A 88 -15.08 -30.15 8.89
N GLY A 89 -14.01 -30.36 9.67
CA GLY A 89 -13.20 -31.58 9.64
C GLY A 89 -12.31 -31.72 8.40
N ILE A 90 -12.11 -30.63 7.66
CA ILE A 90 -11.35 -30.58 6.41
C ILE A 90 -9.92 -30.17 6.71
N GLN A 91 -8.97 -30.90 6.12
CA GLN A 91 -7.56 -30.50 6.17
C GLN A 91 -7.29 -29.43 5.09
N PRO A 92 -6.69 -28.29 5.46
CA PRO A 92 -6.40 -27.23 4.50
C PRO A 92 -5.35 -27.72 3.46
N PRO A 93 -5.54 -27.40 2.17
CA PRO A 93 -4.57 -27.71 1.13
C PRO A 93 -3.19 -27.11 1.47
N PRO A 94 -2.08 -27.79 1.13
CA PRO A 94 -0.72 -27.32 1.44
C PRO A 94 -0.41 -25.89 0.95
N ARG A 95 -1.09 -25.42 -0.10
CA ARG A 95 -0.92 -24.07 -0.66
C ARG A 95 -1.60 -22.98 0.17
N ILE A 96 -2.68 -23.30 0.89
CA ILE A 96 -3.30 -22.39 1.86
C ILE A 96 -2.48 -22.40 3.16
N SER A 97 -1.85 -23.54 3.48
CA SER A 97 -1.03 -23.72 4.67
C SER A 97 0.38 -23.09 4.58
N GLN A 98 0.79 -22.55 3.42
CA GLN A 98 2.08 -21.89 3.26
C GLN A 98 2.02 -20.43 3.73
N SER A 99 2.93 -20.07 4.64
CA SER A 99 2.94 -18.81 5.39
C SER A 99 3.58 -17.63 4.62
N ASP A 100 4.04 -17.82 3.39
CA ASP A 100 4.88 -16.83 2.73
C ASP A 100 4.01 -15.66 2.21
N LEU A 101 4.09 -14.53 2.92
CA LEU A 101 3.44 -13.25 2.60
C LEU A 101 3.70 -12.78 1.15
N GLU A 102 4.78 -13.24 0.52
CA GLU A 102 5.11 -12.93 -0.88
C GLU A 102 4.22 -13.67 -1.91
N THR A 103 3.38 -14.61 -1.45
CA THR A 103 2.46 -15.40 -2.28
C THR A 103 1.01 -14.95 -2.22
N ILE A 104 0.73 -13.70 -1.82
CA ILE A 104 -0.63 -13.13 -1.98
C ILE A 104 -0.92 -12.81 -3.46
N VAL A 105 0.11 -12.64 -4.30
CA VAL A 105 -0.02 -12.27 -5.71
C VAL A 105 -0.64 -13.36 -6.62
N PRO A 106 -0.42 -14.69 -6.45
CA PRO A 106 -1.08 -15.70 -7.26
C PRO A 106 -2.44 -16.15 -6.69
N ILE A 107 -3.03 -15.45 -5.72
CA ILE A 107 -4.42 -15.77 -5.29
C ILE A 107 -5.43 -15.30 -6.35
N GLN A 108 -4.98 -14.53 -7.36
CA GLN A 108 -5.77 -14.14 -8.53
C GLN A 108 -6.24 -15.29 -9.43
N GLN A 109 -5.74 -16.52 -9.25
CA GLN A 109 -6.07 -17.67 -10.11
C GLN A 109 -6.51 -18.93 -9.36
N PHE A 110 -6.76 -18.84 -8.05
CA PHE A 110 -7.16 -20.03 -7.31
C PHE A 110 -8.67 -20.22 -7.37
N THR A 111 -9.14 -21.00 -8.34
CA THR A 111 -10.37 -21.80 -8.15
C THR A 111 -10.08 -22.80 -7.03
N LEU A 112 -10.28 -22.38 -5.77
CA LEU A 112 -10.32 -23.26 -4.59
C LEU A 112 -11.20 -24.49 -4.86
N GLU A 113 -12.20 -24.31 -5.71
CA GLU A 113 -13.05 -25.34 -6.32
C GLU A 113 -12.27 -26.54 -6.88
N ASP A 114 -11.18 -26.34 -7.62
CA ASP A 114 -10.42 -27.44 -8.27
C ASP A 114 -9.65 -28.29 -7.25
N SER A 115 -9.24 -27.70 -6.14
CA SER A 115 -8.51 -28.40 -5.06
C SER A 115 -9.45 -29.04 -4.04
N LEU A 116 -10.72 -28.63 -4.01
CA LEU A 116 -11.71 -29.11 -3.05
C LEU A 116 -12.61 -30.23 -3.58
N TYR A 117 -12.61 -30.46 -4.90
CA TYR A 117 -13.39 -31.51 -5.56
C TYR A 117 -13.09 -32.92 -5.01
N ASP A 118 -11.86 -33.18 -4.57
CA ASP A 118 -11.47 -34.47 -3.97
C ASP A 118 -11.93 -34.63 -2.50
N VAL A 119 -12.26 -33.53 -1.81
CA VAL A 119 -12.60 -33.53 -0.38
C VAL A 119 -14.11 -33.43 -0.15
N THR A 120 -14.84 -32.80 -1.08
CA THR A 120 -16.29 -32.59 -1.00
C THR A 120 -17.10 -33.88 -1.14
N GLY A 121 -16.55 -34.94 -1.73
CA GLY A 121 -17.23 -36.23 -1.89
C GLY A 121 -17.57 -36.97 -0.57
N ALA A 122 -16.97 -36.55 0.55
CA ALA A 122 -17.18 -37.15 1.87
C ALA A 122 -18.04 -36.29 2.83
N LEU A 123 -18.38 -35.05 2.43
CA LEU A 123 -19.14 -34.10 3.24
C LEU A 123 -20.65 -34.28 3.03
N ALA A 124 -21.44 -33.89 4.03
CA ALA A 124 -22.88 -33.71 3.83
C ALA A 124 -23.10 -32.60 2.80
N ALA A 125 -24.19 -32.67 2.03
CA ALA A 125 -24.48 -31.67 1.00
C ALA A 125 -24.57 -30.24 1.55
N GLU A 126 -25.00 -30.08 2.80
CA GLU A 126 -25.07 -28.80 3.50
C GLU A 126 -23.66 -28.26 3.83
N ASP A 127 -22.76 -29.09 4.34
CA ASP A 127 -21.37 -28.73 4.65
C ASP A 127 -20.56 -28.43 3.38
N ALA A 128 -20.84 -29.14 2.29
CA ALA A 128 -20.22 -28.91 1.00
C ALA A 128 -20.62 -27.54 0.41
N GLN A 129 -21.90 -27.18 0.49
CA GLN A 129 -22.38 -25.86 0.04
C GLN A 129 -21.79 -24.73 0.90
N LEU A 130 -21.76 -24.92 2.23
CA LEU A 130 -21.18 -23.94 3.14
C LEU A 130 -19.70 -23.67 2.82
N LEU A 131 -18.92 -24.73 2.56
CA LEU A 131 -17.51 -24.60 2.18
C LEU A 131 -17.34 -23.84 0.86
N GLU A 132 -18.16 -24.15 -0.15
CA GLU A 132 -18.13 -23.48 -1.45
C GLU A 132 -18.39 -21.97 -1.30
N ASP A 133 -19.42 -21.60 -0.55
CA ASP A 133 -19.77 -20.20 -0.29
C ASP A 133 -18.62 -19.47 0.44
N MET A 134 -18.05 -20.10 1.48
CA MET A 134 -16.93 -19.54 2.24
C MET A 134 -15.67 -19.36 1.41
N CYS A 135 -15.33 -20.35 0.58
CA CYS A 135 -14.19 -20.27 -0.32
C CYS A 135 -14.40 -19.20 -1.40
N GLY A 136 -15.61 -19.11 -1.96
CA GLY A 136 -15.97 -18.09 -2.95
C GLY A 136 -15.84 -16.68 -2.39
N ASP A 137 -16.36 -16.45 -1.18
CA ASP A 137 -16.29 -15.13 -0.55
C ASP A 137 -14.88 -14.76 -0.09
N THR A 138 -14.14 -15.71 0.47
CA THR A 138 -12.71 -15.51 0.81
C THR A 138 -11.90 -15.20 -0.46
N GLY A 139 -12.15 -15.94 -1.54
CA GLY A 139 -11.50 -15.70 -2.85
C GLY A 139 -11.75 -14.30 -3.38
N LYS A 140 -12.99 -13.79 -3.34
CA LYS A 140 -13.32 -12.41 -3.74
C LYS A 140 -12.59 -11.37 -2.88
N ARG A 141 -12.55 -11.57 -1.56
CA ARG A 141 -11.88 -10.65 -0.63
C ARG A 141 -10.38 -10.60 -0.91
N VAL A 142 -9.74 -11.75 -1.08
CA VAL A 142 -8.30 -11.81 -1.38
C VAL A 142 -7.98 -11.24 -2.76
N ALA A 143 -8.81 -11.50 -3.78
CA ALA A 143 -8.66 -10.88 -5.09
C ALA A 143 -8.73 -9.34 -5.00
N ASN A 144 -9.64 -8.80 -4.18
CA ASN A 144 -9.73 -7.36 -3.94
C ASN A 144 -8.48 -6.81 -3.23
N ILE A 145 -7.97 -7.50 -2.21
CA ILE A 145 -6.70 -7.14 -1.54
C ILE A 145 -5.55 -7.12 -2.55
N GLY A 146 -5.42 -8.17 -3.37
CA GLY A 146 -4.41 -8.25 -4.43
C GLY A 146 -4.51 -7.09 -5.42
N ARG A 147 -5.72 -6.74 -5.87
CA ARG A 147 -5.97 -5.58 -6.72
C ARG A 147 -5.49 -4.29 -6.04
N LYS A 148 -5.88 -4.07 -4.78
CA LYS A 148 -5.48 -2.88 -4.01
C LYS A 148 -3.97 -2.78 -3.82
N LEU A 149 -3.29 -3.91 -3.56
CA LEU A 149 -1.83 -3.94 -3.46
C LEU A 149 -1.13 -3.57 -4.77
N LEU A 150 -1.67 -3.98 -5.92
CA LEU A 150 -1.14 -3.58 -7.23
C LEU A 150 -1.27 -2.07 -7.45
N LEU A 151 -2.47 -1.51 -7.19
CA LEU A 151 -2.71 -0.07 -7.29
C LEU A 151 -1.73 0.71 -6.37
N LEU A 152 -1.55 0.27 -5.12
CA LEU A 152 -0.58 0.88 -4.20
C LEU A 152 0.86 0.81 -4.71
N ASN A 153 1.23 -0.26 -5.42
CA ASN A 153 2.56 -0.40 -5.98
C ASN A 153 2.81 0.62 -7.12
N ASP A 154 1.79 0.87 -7.94
CA ASP A 154 1.89 1.83 -9.05
C ASP A 154 2.11 3.25 -8.51
N ILE A 155 1.34 3.67 -7.51
CA ILE A 155 1.55 4.99 -6.89
C ILE A 155 2.82 5.07 -6.05
N GLU A 156 3.24 3.99 -5.38
CA GLU A 156 4.52 3.96 -4.66
C GLU A 156 5.68 4.24 -5.62
N GLN A 157 5.68 3.59 -6.78
CA GLN A 157 6.73 3.77 -7.79
C GLN A 157 6.76 5.21 -8.30
N SER A 158 5.58 5.78 -8.62
CA SER A 158 5.48 7.17 -9.07
C SER A 158 6.03 8.15 -8.03
N VAL A 159 5.64 8.02 -6.77
CA VAL A 159 6.14 8.89 -5.69
C VAL A 159 7.65 8.70 -5.47
N MET A 160 8.15 7.46 -5.51
CA MET A 160 9.58 7.14 -5.39
C MET A 160 10.41 7.79 -6.50
N ASP A 161 9.93 7.76 -7.74
CA ASP A 161 10.63 8.35 -8.88
C ASP A 161 10.77 9.87 -8.71
N TRP A 162 9.70 10.55 -8.31
CA TRP A 162 9.73 11.99 -8.03
C TRP A 162 10.59 12.33 -6.81
N PHE A 163 10.48 11.53 -5.75
CA PHE A 163 11.30 11.70 -4.55
C PHE A 163 12.80 11.62 -4.88
N HIS A 164 13.21 10.64 -5.69
CA HIS A 164 14.59 10.50 -6.13
C HIS A 164 15.04 11.68 -7.00
N CYS A 165 14.22 12.13 -7.94
CA CYS A 165 14.51 13.29 -8.79
C CYS A 165 14.75 14.56 -7.96
N LEU A 166 13.86 14.87 -7.03
CA LEU A 166 13.99 16.05 -6.17
C LEU A 166 15.14 15.91 -5.18
N THR A 167 15.42 14.70 -4.68
CA THR A 167 16.58 14.46 -3.81
C THR A 167 17.88 14.73 -4.56
N TYR A 168 17.96 14.29 -5.82
CA TYR A 168 19.11 14.58 -6.68
C TYR A 168 19.25 16.09 -6.94
N GLU A 169 18.16 16.80 -7.22
CA GLU A 169 18.17 18.26 -7.41
C GLU A 169 18.64 19.00 -6.13
N ALA A 170 18.16 18.57 -4.96
CA ALA A 170 18.57 19.13 -3.68
C ALA A 170 20.08 18.95 -3.44
N ALA A 171 20.60 17.74 -3.68
CA ALA A 171 22.02 17.43 -3.54
C ALA A 171 22.88 18.29 -4.47
N ARG A 172 22.49 18.42 -5.74
CA ARG A 172 23.19 19.23 -6.74
C ARG A 172 23.18 20.72 -6.39
N SER A 173 22.08 21.22 -5.86
CA SER A 173 21.95 22.62 -5.43
C SER A 173 22.89 22.93 -4.27
N LEU A 174 22.99 22.01 -3.30
CA LEU A 174 23.91 22.10 -2.17
C LEU A 174 25.39 22.14 -2.62
N GLU A 175 25.79 21.26 -3.55
CA GLU A 175 27.14 21.25 -4.11
C GLU A 175 27.49 22.59 -4.80
N PHE A 176 26.52 23.18 -5.50
CA PHE A 176 26.70 24.46 -6.17
C PHE A 176 26.93 25.61 -5.17
N GLU A 177 26.19 25.64 -4.07
CA GLU A 177 26.33 26.64 -3.01
C GLU A 177 27.65 26.51 -2.26
N ILE A 178 28.09 25.30 -1.96
CA ILE A 178 29.40 25.02 -1.37
C ILE A 178 30.53 25.46 -2.32
N GLY A 179 30.38 25.19 -3.63
CA GLY A 179 31.34 25.65 -4.64
C GLY A 179 31.43 27.17 -4.78
N ARG A 180 30.31 27.90 -4.65
CA ARG A 180 30.27 29.37 -4.67
C ARG A 180 30.95 29.99 -3.44
N THR A 181 30.62 29.49 -2.25
CA THR A 181 31.18 29.99 -0.98
C THR A 181 32.69 29.74 -0.87
N SER A 182 33.18 28.63 -1.45
CA SER A 182 34.61 28.32 -1.55
C SER A 182 35.38 29.32 -2.43
N LYS A 183 34.78 29.78 -3.53
CA LYS A 183 35.41 30.76 -4.44
C LYS A 183 35.42 32.19 -3.89
N GLN A 184 34.44 32.57 -3.07
CA GLN A 184 34.38 33.91 -2.45
C GLN A 184 35.36 34.10 -1.28
N ARG A 185 35.91 33.04 -0.68
CA ARG A 185 36.92 33.14 0.39
C ARG A 185 38.36 33.27 -0.10
N ILE A 186 38.61 33.20 -1.42
CA ILE A 186 39.94 33.24 -2.02
C ILE A 186 40.28 34.64 -2.60
N HIS A 187 39.37 35.61 -2.42
CA HIS A 187 39.59 37.03 -2.70
C HIS A 187 39.41 37.86 -1.44
#